data_AF-A0A2E1ED27-F1
#
_entry.id   AF-A0A2E1ED27-F1
#
_cell.length_a   1.000
_cell.length_b   1.000
_cell.length_c   1.000
_cell.angle_alpha   90.00
_cell.angle_beta   90.00
_cell.angle_gamma   90.00
#
_symmetry.space_group_name_H-M   'P 1'
#
loop_
_entity.id
_entity.type
_entity.pdbx_description
1 polymer ?
#
loop_
_entity_poly.entity_id
_entity_poly.type
_entity_poly.pdbx_seq_one_letter_code
_entity_poly.pdbx_strand_id
1 'polypeptide(L)'
;MSASACRARPGNTPLTSHGPSWGLGGDPSRPSRLGPRRTERRMFALSDKHRAMGRVPETVELLMNACDASPGEPADEPLLGVASQTAVFKYWRSLPRPSGIPDASSFNPAAVKRYLPSLTILSFNSPDEISHRLVGTEVTSRLDADLTGANLLDFVPPETRLQCARDMHEMGYRPCAWQARHVTRYASGLISHVMTLYLPLRAPEGQPPRILGMHKSEETSGYDAGDRKTVFGAHFERMVWIDVGFGVPG
;
A
#
# COMPACT_ATOMS: atom_id res chain seq x y z
N MET A 1 6.77 54.72 11.25
CA MET A 1 7.16 54.65 12.67
C MET A 1 7.10 53.18 13.08
N SER A 2 8.11 52.47 13.54
CA SER A 2 9.54 52.72 13.75
C SER A 2 10.24 51.37 13.56
N ALA A 3 11.34 51.37 12.81
CA ALA A 3 12.34 50.30 12.85
C ALA A 3 13.14 50.41 14.16
N SER A 4 13.75 49.31 14.60
CA SER A 4 14.99 49.39 15.38
C SER A 4 15.90 48.21 15.07
N ALA A 5 17.13 48.56 14.71
CA ALA A 5 18.23 47.72 14.31
C ALA A 5 19.35 47.80 15.38
N CYS A 6 20.46 47.13 15.08
CA CYS A 6 21.79 47.21 15.72
C CYS A 6 21.97 46.35 16.99
N ARG A 7 23.07 45.60 17.17
CA ARG A 7 24.46 45.80 16.70
C ARG A 7 25.24 44.48 16.70
N ALA A 8 26.34 44.46 15.94
CA ALA A 8 27.28 43.36 15.82
C ALA A 8 28.71 43.76 16.26
N ARG A 9 29.55 42.74 16.53
CA ARG A 9 31.03 42.62 16.37
C ARG A 9 31.96 43.27 17.43
N PRO A 10 33.29 42.96 17.47
CA PRO A 10 34.11 41.85 16.90
C PRO A 10 35.27 41.31 17.81
N GLY A 11 36.07 40.35 17.28
CA GLY A 11 37.49 40.08 17.62
C GLY A 11 37.77 38.62 18.02
N ASN A 12 38.83 37.91 17.64
CA ASN A 12 40.07 38.22 16.91
C ASN A 12 40.71 36.87 16.45
N THR A 13 41.52 36.88 15.38
CA THR A 13 42.28 35.75 14.78
C THR A 13 43.77 35.80 15.23
N PRO A 14 44.73 35.05 14.62
CA PRO A 14 45.11 33.62 14.68
C PRO A 14 46.48 33.38 15.37
N LEU A 15 46.92 32.12 15.51
CA LEU A 15 48.36 31.78 15.61
C LEU A 15 48.66 30.37 15.06
N THR A 16 49.74 30.30 14.29
CA THR A 16 50.34 29.19 13.54
C THR A 16 51.35 28.37 14.36
N SER A 17 51.54 27.07 14.07
CA SER A 17 52.88 26.43 14.05
C SER A 17 52.90 24.97 13.55
N HIS A 18 53.72 24.75 12.50
CA HIS A 18 54.60 23.62 12.11
C HIS A 18 54.49 22.18 12.68
N GLY A 19 54.37 21.20 11.76
CA GLY A 19 55.17 19.95 11.54
C GLY A 19 55.35 18.89 12.66
N PRO A 20 55.80 17.63 12.38
CA PRO A 20 56.44 17.12 11.15
C PRO A 20 55.88 15.79 10.58
N SER A 21 56.43 15.40 9.43
CA SER A 21 56.22 14.18 8.66
C SER A 21 56.88 12.91 9.26
N TRP A 22 56.24 11.76 9.08
CA TRP A 22 56.89 10.45 8.88
C TRP A 22 56.06 9.62 7.90
N GLY A 23 56.70 9.10 6.85
CA GLY A 23 56.08 8.18 5.89
C GLY A 23 56.10 6.72 6.36
N LEU A 24 55.42 5.84 5.62
CA LEU A 24 55.93 4.54 5.14
C LEU A 24 54.85 3.77 4.35
N GLY A 25 55.28 3.28 3.18
CA GLY A 25 54.76 2.25 2.27
C GLY A 25 53.37 1.63 2.45
N GLY A 26 52.52 1.81 1.44
CA GLY A 26 51.37 0.94 1.15
C GLY A 26 51.68 -0.02 0.00
N ASP A 27 51.69 -1.31 0.31
CA ASP A 27 51.80 -2.47 -0.58
C ASP A 27 50.62 -2.56 -1.59
N PRO A 28 50.88 -2.68 -2.91
CA PRO A 28 49.82 -2.71 -3.93
C PRO A 28 49.12 -4.06 -4.12
N SER A 29 49.27 -5.04 -3.22
CA SER A 29 48.76 -6.41 -3.43
C SER A 29 47.61 -6.88 -2.51
N ARG A 30 46.75 -5.98 -2.02
CA ARG A 30 45.51 -6.36 -1.31
C ARG A 30 44.26 -6.03 -2.13
N PRO A 31 43.43 -7.02 -2.53
CA PRO A 31 42.13 -6.72 -3.11
C PRO A 31 41.24 -6.08 -2.05
N SER A 32 40.87 -4.83 -2.28
CA SER A 32 39.88 -4.12 -1.48
C SER A 32 38.56 -4.90 -1.54
N ARG A 33 38.16 -5.54 -0.43
CA ARG A 33 36.78 -5.99 -0.23
C ARG A 33 35.90 -4.75 0.04
N LEU A 34 35.78 -3.89 -0.96
CA LEU A 34 34.73 -2.89 -1.02
C LEU A 34 33.45 -3.66 -1.37
N GLY A 35 32.71 -4.05 -0.34
CA GLY A 35 31.32 -4.44 -0.53
C GLY A 35 30.56 -3.30 -1.23
N PRO A 36 29.51 -3.61 -1.99
CA PRO A 36 28.85 -2.64 -2.86
C PRO A 36 28.43 -1.38 -2.10
N ARG A 37 28.57 -0.23 -2.76
CA ARG A 37 28.23 1.09 -2.22
C ARG A 37 26.75 1.09 -1.81
N ARG A 38 26.37 1.93 -0.84
CA ARG A 38 24.99 2.01 -0.30
C ARG A 38 23.92 2.13 -1.39
N THR A 39 24.23 2.82 -2.49
CA THR A 39 23.36 2.98 -3.66
C THR A 39 23.26 1.70 -4.49
N GLU A 40 24.38 0.99 -4.70
CA GLU A 40 24.41 -0.30 -5.41
C GLU A 40 23.66 -1.38 -4.61
N ARG A 41 23.83 -1.44 -3.28
CA ARG A 41 23.05 -2.34 -2.41
C ARG A 41 21.55 -2.09 -2.52
N ARG A 42 21.12 -0.83 -2.66
CA ARG A 42 19.71 -0.47 -2.82
C ARG A 42 19.20 -0.89 -4.21
N MET A 43 20.02 -0.75 -5.24
CA MET A 43 19.69 -1.14 -6.62
C MET A 43 19.62 -2.67 -6.79
N PHE A 44 20.57 -3.41 -6.21
CA PHE A 44 20.53 -4.89 -6.17
C PHE A 44 19.33 -5.40 -5.37
N ALA A 45 19.03 -4.81 -4.21
CA ALA A 45 17.87 -5.20 -3.40
C ALA A 45 16.53 -4.90 -4.10
N LEU A 46 16.45 -3.85 -4.93
CA LEU A 46 15.28 -3.57 -5.77
C LEU A 46 15.20 -4.56 -6.94
N SER A 47 16.31 -4.93 -7.57
CA SER A 47 16.36 -5.90 -8.67
C SER A 47 15.94 -7.32 -8.22
N ASP A 48 16.40 -7.77 -7.04
CA ASP A 48 16.02 -9.07 -6.47
C ASP A 48 14.54 -9.11 -6.06
N LYS A 49 14.01 -7.99 -5.58
CA LYS A 49 12.58 -7.83 -5.22
C LYS A 49 11.66 -7.92 -6.44
N HIS A 50 12.01 -7.28 -7.55
CA HIS A 50 11.25 -7.40 -8.81
C HIS A 50 11.28 -8.83 -9.37
N ARG A 51 12.43 -9.52 -9.27
CA ARG A 51 12.56 -10.91 -9.69
C ARG A 51 11.69 -11.87 -8.87
N ALA A 52 11.41 -11.55 -7.61
CA ALA A 52 10.62 -12.37 -6.70
C ALA A 52 9.08 -12.24 -6.86
N MET A 53 8.61 -11.21 -7.59
CA MET A 53 7.18 -10.93 -7.81
C MET A 53 6.63 -11.51 -9.12
N GLY A 54 7.46 -12.19 -9.91
CA GLY A 54 7.08 -12.69 -11.24
C GLY A 54 7.04 -11.57 -12.29
N ARG A 55 6.89 -11.96 -13.56
CA ARG A 55 6.73 -10.99 -14.66
C ARG A 55 5.33 -10.39 -14.61
N VAL A 56 5.23 -9.06 -14.67
CA VAL A 56 3.94 -8.37 -14.82
C VAL A 56 3.39 -8.67 -16.22
N PRO A 57 2.13 -9.11 -16.36
CA PRO A 57 1.51 -9.29 -17.67
C PRO A 57 1.47 -7.97 -18.45
N GLU A 58 1.72 -8.02 -19.76
CA GLU A 58 1.72 -6.83 -20.62
C GLU A 58 0.39 -6.04 -20.54
N THR A 59 -0.74 -6.74 -20.46
CA THR A 59 -2.05 -6.12 -20.30
C THR A 59 -2.18 -5.34 -18.99
N VAL A 60 -1.51 -5.78 -17.93
CA VAL A 60 -1.46 -5.09 -16.64
C VAL A 60 -0.48 -3.91 -16.69
N GLU A 61 0.67 -4.06 -17.36
CA GLU A 61 1.59 -2.94 -17.58
C GLU A 61 0.90 -1.81 -18.36
N LEU A 62 0.14 -2.13 -19.42
CA LEU A 62 -0.65 -1.17 -20.17
C LEU A 62 -1.72 -0.50 -19.30
N LEU A 63 -2.43 -1.26 -18.46
CA LEU A 63 -3.40 -0.71 -17.51
C LEU A 63 -2.74 0.26 -16.52
N MET A 64 -1.62 -0.13 -15.91
CA MET A 64 -0.92 0.67 -14.90
C MET A 64 -0.34 1.97 -15.48
N ASN A 65 -0.09 2.00 -16.79
CA ASN A 65 0.39 3.18 -17.53
C ASN A 65 -0.73 3.97 -18.22
N ALA A 66 -1.99 3.52 -18.14
CA ALA A 66 -3.12 4.18 -18.81
C ALA A 66 -3.53 5.50 -18.14
N CYS A 67 -3.28 5.63 -16.83
CA CYS A 67 -3.53 6.83 -16.04
C CYS A 67 -2.62 6.88 -14.82
N ASP A 68 -2.45 8.08 -14.27
CA ASP A 68 -1.75 8.28 -13.00
C ASP A 68 -2.45 7.54 -11.86
N ALA A 69 -1.71 7.23 -10.81
CA ALA A 69 -2.30 6.69 -9.59
C ALA A 69 -3.28 7.69 -8.97
N SER A 70 -4.28 7.17 -8.26
CA SER A 70 -5.12 8.05 -7.46
C SER A 70 -4.26 8.86 -6.49
N PRO A 71 -4.48 10.18 -6.35
CA PRO A 71 -3.74 10.99 -5.41
C PRO A 71 -3.98 10.48 -3.99
N GLY A 72 -2.93 10.38 -3.19
CA GLY A 72 -3.03 9.91 -1.82
C GLY A 72 -1.80 10.30 -1.00
N GLU A 73 -1.97 10.34 0.32
CA GLU A 73 -0.88 10.63 1.24
C GLU A 73 0.09 9.44 1.28
N PRO A 74 1.40 9.66 1.05
CA PRO A 74 2.38 8.61 1.27
C PRO A 74 2.59 8.38 2.77
N ALA A 75 2.70 7.11 3.19
CA ALA A 75 2.98 6.72 4.56
C ALA A 75 3.78 5.41 4.63
N ASP A 76 4.34 5.09 5.79
CA ASP A 76 4.95 3.78 6.07
C ASP A 76 4.02 2.88 6.93
N GLU A 77 2.90 3.44 7.40
CA GLU A 77 1.91 2.77 8.25
C GLU A 77 0.50 3.34 8.05
N PRO A 78 -0.57 2.62 8.47
CA PRO A 78 -1.94 3.13 8.41
C PRO A 78 -2.14 4.41 9.26
N LEU A 79 -2.75 5.44 8.66
CA LEU A 79 -2.93 6.76 9.28
C LEU A 79 -4.36 7.11 9.70
N LEU A 80 -5.37 6.29 9.34
CA LEU A 80 -6.78 6.63 9.61
C LEU A 80 -7.26 6.28 11.03
N GLY A 81 -6.36 5.89 11.94
CA GLY A 81 -6.68 5.70 13.37
C GLY A 81 -7.59 4.51 13.71
N VAL A 82 -7.86 3.61 12.76
CA VAL A 82 -8.73 2.45 12.98
C VAL A 82 -7.95 1.33 13.68
N ALA A 83 -8.13 1.20 15.00
CA ALA A 83 -7.37 0.25 15.83
C ALA A 83 -7.38 -1.20 15.31
N SER A 84 -8.49 -1.65 14.72
CA SER A 84 -8.61 -3.00 14.16
C SER A 84 -7.77 -3.18 12.89
N GLN A 85 -7.69 -2.16 12.02
CA GLN A 85 -6.79 -2.13 10.86
C GLN A 85 -5.33 -2.06 11.28
N THR A 86 -5.00 -1.27 12.32
CA THR A 86 -3.65 -1.25 12.91
C THR A 86 -3.24 -2.64 13.42
N ALA A 87 -4.16 -3.36 14.08
CA ALA A 87 -3.89 -4.71 14.58
C ALA A 87 -3.63 -5.71 13.45
N VAL A 88 -4.46 -5.70 12.39
CA VAL A 88 -4.28 -6.56 11.21
C VAL A 88 -3.00 -6.22 10.45
N PHE A 89 -2.68 -4.93 10.28
CA PHE A 89 -1.42 -4.50 9.67
C PHE A 89 -0.20 -4.99 10.45
N LYS A 90 -0.21 -4.85 11.79
CA LYS A 90 0.87 -5.35 12.65
C LYS A 90 1.05 -6.86 12.54
N TYR A 91 -0.06 -7.61 12.50
CA TYR A 91 -0.02 -9.05 12.25
C TYR A 91 0.59 -9.36 10.89
N TRP A 92 0.09 -8.74 9.82
CA TRP A 92 0.62 -8.92 8.46
C TRP A 92 2.13 -8.62 8.38
N ARG A 93 2.60 -7.54 9.03
CA ARG A 93 4.02 -7.16 9.10
C ARG A 93 4.87 -8.19 9.84
N SER A 94 4.29 -8.93 10.78
CA SER A 94 4.96 -9.95 11.59
C SER A 94 5.14 -11.29 10.86
N LEU A 95 4.41 -11.52 9.77
CA LEU A 95 4.51 -12.74 8.99
C LEU A 95 5.88 -12.87 8.30
N PRO A 96 6.32 -14.09 7.94
CA PRO A 96 7.47 -14.29 7.07
C PRO A 96 7.28 -13.60 5.72
N ARG A 97 8.31 -12.87 5.26
CA ARG A 97 8.27 -12.07 4.02
C ARG A 97 9.53 -12.25 3.17
N PRO A 98 9.85 -13.46 2.71
CA PRO A 98 11.11 -13.75 2.03
C PRO A 98 11.29 -12.95 0.72
N SER A 99 10.21 -12.56 0.05
CA SER A 99 10.22 -11.68 -1.12
C SER A 99 9.88 -10.22 -0.82
N GLY A 100 9.69 -9.84 0.44
CA GLY A 100 9.29 -8.50 0.88
C GLY A 100 7.83 -8.37 1.32
N ILE A 101 6.93 -9.24 0.85
CA ILE A 101 5.53 -9.38 1.30
C ILE A 101 5.23 -10.80 1.77
N PRO A 102 4.18 -11.03 2.61
CA PRO A 102 3.86 -12.36 3.11
C PRO A 102 3.26 -13.27 2.06
N ASP A 103 3.53 -14.56 2.18
CA ASP A 103 2.77 -15.58 1.47
C ASP A 103 1.33 -15.64 1.97
N ALA A 104 0.39 -15.82 1.05
CA ALA A 104 -0.99 -16.08 1.38
C ALA A 104 -1.15 -17.34 2.28
N SER A 105 -0.27 -18.33 2.13
CA SER A 105 -0.24 -19.53 2.98
C SER A 105 0.34 -19.29 4.38
N SER A 106 1.11 -18.22 4.58
CA SER A 106 1.62 -17.83 5.90
C SER A 106 0.57 -17.08 6.73
N PHE A 107 -0.48 -16.55 6.09
CA PHE A 107 -1.58 -15.91 6.79
C PHE A 107 -2.45 -16.98 7.49
N ASN A 108 -2.47 -16.94 8.82
CA ASN A 108 -3.30 -17.81 9.66
C ASN A 108 -4.55 -17.04 10.13
N PRO A 109 -5.76 -17.34 9.60
CA PRO A 109 -7.00 -16.69 10.01
C PRO A 109 -7.27 -16.72 11.51
N ALA A 110 -6.83 -17.79 12.21
CA ALA A 110 -7.05 -17.93 13.64
C ALA A 110 -6.32 -16.87 14.48
N ALA A 111 -5.19 -16.34 13.99
CA ALA A 111 -4.42 -15.29 14.68
C ALA A 111 -5.17 -13.94 14.70
N VAL A 112 -6.13 -13.75 13.80
CA VAL A 112 -6.99 -12.57 13.69
C VAL A 112 -8.47 -12.93 13.75
N LYS A 113 -8.82 -14.01 14.47
CA LYS A 113 -10.18 -14.58 14.52
C LYS A 113 -11.29 -13.54 14.71
N ARG A 114 -11.07 -12.59 15.63
CA ARG A 114 -12.03 -11.50 15.96
C ARG A 114 -12.27 -10.51 14.81
N TYR A 115 -11.39 -10.45 13.82
CA TYR A 115 -11.47 -9.54 12.68
C TYR A 115 -11.96 -10.25 11.41
N LEU A 116 -11.97 -11.60 11.37
CA LEU A 116 -12.39 -12.38 10.20
C LEU A 116 -13.72 -11.93 9.57
N PRO A 117 -14.77 -11.59 10.35
CA PRO A 117 -16.03 -11.12 9.76
C PRO A 117 -15.87 -9.86 8.89
N SER A 118 -14.83 -9.06 9.12
CA SER A 118 -14.56 -7.80 8.40
C SER A 118 -13.52 -7.94 7.26
N LEU A 119 -12.99 -9.14 7.02
CA LEU A 119 -11.93 -9.35 6.04
C LEU A 119 -12.45 -9.78 4.67
N THR A 120 -11.71 -9.46 3.62
CA THR A 120 -11.88 -9.99 2.27
C THR A 120 -10.54 -10.51 1.73
N ILE A 121 -10.60 -11.41 0.75
CA ILE A 121 -9.44 -11.73 -0.09
C ILE A 121 -9.84 -11.50 -1.53
N LEU A 122 -9.08 -10.67 -2.26
CA LEU A 122 -9.25 -10.42 -3.68
C LEU A 122 -8.20 -11.19 -4.49
N SER A 123 -8.53 -11.50 -5.75
CA SER A 123 -7.69 -12.18 -6.74
C SER A 123 -7.71 -11.39 -8.04
N PHE A 124 -6.54 -11.10 -8.61
CA PHE A 124 -6.43 -10.22 -9.79
C PHE A 124 -6.23 -11.08 -11.04
N ASN A 125 -7.32 -11.59 -11.59
CA ASN A 125 -7.26 -12.58 -12.67
C ASN A 125 -6.92 -11.92 -14.01
N SER A 126 -7.40 -10.70 -14.23
CA SER A 126 -7.11 -9.85 -15.39
C SER A 126 -7.35 -8.37 -15.04
N PRO A 127 -6.94 -7.42 -15.91
CA PRO A 127 -7.23 -5.99 -15.74
C PRO A 127 -8.70 -5.66 -15.43
N ASP A 128 -9.64 -6.44 -15.95
CA ASP A 128 -11.08 -6.27 -15.82
C ASP A 128 -11.73 -7.26 -14.84
N GLU A 129 -10.98 -8.18 -14.24
CA GLU A 129 -11.51 -9.21 -13.34
C GLU A 129 -10.76 -9.26 -11.99
N ILE A 130 -11.38 -8.67 -10.97
CA ILE A 130 -10.92 -8.67 -9.58
C ILE A 130 -11.93 -9.44 -8.73
N SER A 131 -11.75 -10.76 -8.59
CA SER A 131 -12.73 -11.61 -7.91
C SER A 131 -12.52 -11.63 -6.39
N HIS A 132 -13.62 -11.63 -5.65
CA HIS A 132 -13.59 -11.94 -4.22
C HIS A 132 -13.45 -13.45 -4.00
N ARG A 133 -12.36 -13.89 -3.36
CA ARG A 133 -12.15 -15.29 -2.97
C ARG A 133 -12.70 -15.63 -1.60
N LEU A 134 -12.72 -14.64 -0.72
CA LEU A 134 -13.23 -14.75 0.64
C LEU A 134 -13.88 -13.44 0.99
N VAL A 135 -15.04 -13.51 1.64
CA VAL A 135 -15.76 -12.35 2.14
C VAL A 135 -16.26 -12.67 3.54
N GLY A 136 -15.85 -11.85 4.50
CA GLY A 136 -16.29 -11.96 5.87
C GLY A 136 -17.76 -11.55 6.02
N THR A 137 -18.43 -12.13 7.02
CA THR A 137 -19.88 -11.96 7.23
C THR A 137 -20.32 -10.53 7.57
N GLU A 138 -19.47 -9.72 8.20
CA GLU A 138 -19.79 -8.29 8.42
C GLU A 138 -19.75 -7.48 7.12
N VAL A 139 -18.91 -7.88 6.15
CA VAL A 139 -18.82 -7.20 4.85
C VAL A 139 -20.10 -7.38 4.05
N THR A 140 -20.68 -8.58 4.07
CA THR A 140 -21.95 -8.89 3.38
C THR A 140 -23.21 -8.58 4.19
N SER A 141 -23.10 -8.27 5.48
CA SER A 141 -24.27 -8.04 6.35
C SER A 141 -25.23 -6.94 5.87
N ARG A 142 -24.74 -6.00 5.06
CA ARG A 142 -25.52 -4.88 4.47
C ARG A 142 -25.80 -5.06 2.98
N LEU A 143 -25.42 -6.19 2.40
CA LEU A 143 -25.56 -6.49 0.98
C LEU A 143 -26.69 -7.51 0.79
N ASP A 144 -27.54 -7.24 -0.19
CA ASP A 144 -28.55 -8.21 -0.66
C ASP A 144 -27.95 -9.24 -1.64
N ALA A 145 -26.63 -9.42 -1.63
CA ALA A 145 -25.89 -10.28 -2.56
C ALA A 145 -24.70 -10.96 -1.89
N ASP A 146 -24.40 -12.18 -2.34
CA ASP A 146 -23.13 -12.85 -2.02
C ASP A 146 -22.04 -12.26 -2.91
N LEU A 147 -21.02 -11.67 -2.27
CA LEU A 147 -19.87 -11.12 -2.98
C LEU A 147 -18.87 -12.21 -3.39
N THR A 148 -18.93 -13.40 -2.82
CA THR A 148 -17.97 -14.47 -3.12
C THR A 148 -18.03 -14.86 -4.59
N GLY A 149 -16.88 -14.79 -5.28
CA GLY A 149 -16.78 -14.98 -6.72
C GLY A 149 -17.15 -13.76 -7.57
N ALA A 150 -17.83 -12.76 -7.00
CA ALA A 150 -18.22 -11.56 -7.73
C ALA A 150 -17.01 -10.67 -8.04
N ASN A 151 -17.05 -10.01 -9.20
CA ASN A 151 -16.04 -9.06 -9.62
C ASN A 151 -16.23 -7.74 -8.86
N LEU A 152 -15.19 -7.25 -8.20
CA LEU A 152 -15.21 -5.97 -7.50
C LEU A 152 -15.62 -4.81 -8.41
N LEU A 153 -15.18 -4.82 -9.67
CA LEU A 153 -15.41 -3.74 -10.61
C LEU A 153 -16.89 -3.55 -11.00
N ASP A 154 -17.73 -4.56 -10.79
CA ASP A 154 -19.18 -4.47 -11.00
C ASP A 154 -19.87 -3.56 -9.98
N PHE A 155 -19.22 -3.34 -8.82
CA PHE A 155 -19.71 -2.50 -7.74
C PHE A 155 -19.02 -1.12 -7.69
N VAL A 156 -18.14 -0.81 -8.64
CA VAL A 156 -17.45 0.48 -8.73
C VAL A 156 -18.19 1.37 -9.74
N PRO A 157 -18.33 2.69 -9.50
CA PRO A 157 -18.92 3.60 -10.47
C PRO A 157 -18.23 3.47 -11.84
N PRO A 158 -18.98 3.41 -12.96
CA PRO A 158 -18.39 3.28 -14.30
C PRO A 158 -17.29 4.30 -14.59
N GLU A 159 -17.46 5.53 -14.11
CA GLU A 159 -16.53 6.66 -14.27
C GLU A 159 -15.19 6.48 -13.55
N THR A 160 -15.14 5.68 -12.48
CA THR A 160 -13.92 5.43 -11.69
C THR A 160 -13.41 4.00 -11.80
N ARG A 161 -14.08 3.15 -12.59
CA ARG A 161 -13.73 1.73 -12.75
C ARG A 161 -12.30 1.52 -13.26
N LEU A 162 -11.88 2.31 -14.26
CA LEU A 162 -10.51 2.25 -14.78
C LEU A 162 -9.47 2.59 -13.71
N GLN A 163 -9.71 3.68 -12.96
CA GLN A 163 -8.84 4.11 -11.87
C GLN A 163 -8.75 3.04 -10.77
N CYS A 164 -9.89 2.48 -10.36
CA CYS A 164 -9.94 1.39 -9.38
C CYS A 164 -9.17 0.16 -9.86
N ALA A 165 -9.39 -0.28 -11.11
CA ALA A 165 -8.66 -1.40 -11.69
C ALA A 165 -7.15 -1.15 -11.67
N ARG A 166 -6.71 0.04 -12.12
CA ARG A 166 -5.31 0.45 -12.13
C ARG A 166 -4.69 0.44 -10.72
N ASP A 167 -5.35 1.07 -9.75
CA ASP A 167 -4.84 1.18 -8.39
C ASP A 167 -4.82 -0.16 -7.64
N MET A 168 -5.81 -1.02 -7.90
CA MET A 168 -5.79 -2.39 -7.39
C MET A 168 -4.59 -3.15 -7.93
N HIS A 169 -4.39 -3.14 -9.25
CA HIS A 169 -3.28 -3.85 -9.88
C HIS A 169 -1.91 -3.32 -9.45
N GLU A 170 -1.80 -2.02 -9.19
CA GLU A 170 -0.60 -1.42 -8.60
C GLU A 170 -0.24 -2.09 -7.27
N MET A 171 -1.18 -2.24 -6.33
CA MET A 171 -0.92 -2.94 -5.07
C MET A 171 -0.53 -4.42 -5.26
N GLY A 172 -1.03 -5.07 -6.31
CA GLY A 172 -0.76 -6.49 -6.58
C GLY A 172 0.61 -6.74 -7.22
N TYR A 173 1.00 -5.88 -8.17
CA TYR A 173 2.19 -6.09 -9.02
C TYR A 173 3.38 -5.19 -8.67
N ARG A 174 3.15 -4.04 -8.02
CA ARG A 174 4.18 -3.21 -7.38
C ARG A 174 3.83 -3.03 -5.90
N PRO A 175 4.15 -4.03 -5.05
CA PRO A 175 3.49 -4.17 -3.76
C PRO A 175 3.58 -2.95 -2.85
N CYS A 176 2.42 -2.31 -2.69
CA CYS A 176 2.15 -1.29 -1.69
C CYS A 176 0.84 -1.66 -0.97
N ALA A 177 0.66 -1.13 0.23
CA ALA A 177 -0.62 -1.20 0.92
C ALA A 177 -1.41 0.09 0.66
N TRP A 178 -2.70 0.04 0.90
CA TRP A 178 -3.57 1.20 0.71
C TRP A 178 -4.61 1.25 1.80
N GLN A 179 -4.85 2.44 2.34
CA GLN A 179 -5.90 2.69 3.30
C GLN A 179 -6.74 3.86 2.83
N ALA A 180 -8.06 3.72 2.91
CA ALA A 180 -8.96 4.78 2.49
C ALA A 180 -10.21 4.89 3.36
N ARG A 181 -10.73 6.11 3.41
CA ARG A 181 -12.09 6.39 3.85
C ARG A 181 -12.90 6.76 2.62
N HIS A 182 -13.96 6.01 2.37
CA HIS A 182 -14.81 6.20 1.19
C HIS A 182 -16.27 5.99 1.53
N VAL A 183 -17.14 6.47 0.66
CA VAL A 183 -18.59 6.34 0.79
C VAL A 183 -19.04 5.11 0.01
N THR A 184 -19.78 4.23 0.68
CA THR A 184 -20.56 3.17 0.04
C THR A 184 -22.03 3.56 0.04
N ARG A 185 -22.68 3.44 -1.12
CA ARG A 185 -24.14 3.45 -1.25
C ARG A 185 -24.60 2.02 -1.40
N TYR A 186 -25.57 1.58 -0.60
CA TYR A 186 -26.10 0.22 -0.65
C TYR A 186 -27.37 0.19 -1.49
N ALA A 187 -27.69 -0.97 -2.08
CA ALA A 187 -28.95 -1.19 -2.80
C ALA A 187 -30.20 -0.93 -1.94
N SER A 188 -30.05 -1.06 -0.62
CA SER A 188 -31.06 -0.69 0.35
C SER A 188 -31.29 0.81 0.47
N GLY A 189 -30.53 1.67 -0.22
CA GLY A 189 -30.55 3.12 -0.07
C GLY A 189 -29.66 3.65 1.06
N LEU A 190 -29.17 2.77 1.94
CA LEU A 190 -28.26 3.17 3.03
C LEU A 190 -26.98 3.80 2.47
N ILE A 191 -26.51 4.88 3.11
CA ILE A 191 -25.19 5.47 2.85
C ILE A 191 -24.32 5.28 4.10
N SER A 192 -23.08 4.83 3.91
CA SER A 192 -22.12 4.67 5.01
C SER A 192 -20.72 5.06 4.59
N HIS A 193 -19.97 5.63 5.53
CA HIS A 193 -18.53 5.76 5.38
C HIS A 193 -17.89 4.43 5.72
N VAL A 194 -16.93 4.00 4.91
CA VAL A 194 -16.22 2.74 5.06
C VAL A 194 -14.74 3.03 5.10
N MET A 195 -14.10 2.57 6.18
CA MET A 195 -12.66 2.50 6.29
C MET A 195 -12.18 1.18 5.70
N THR A 196 -11.37 1.24 4.66
CA THR A 196 -10.77 0.07 4.01
C THR A 196 -9.26 0.07 4.20
N LEU A 197 -8.68 -1.09 4.49
CA LEU A 197 -7.24 -1.35 4.42
C LEU A 197 -7.01 -2.53 3.47
N TYR A 198 -6.12 -2.36 2.51
CA TYR A 198 -5.67 -3.38 1.57
C TYR A 198 -4.19 -3.68 1.79
N LEU A 199 -3.87 -4.97 1.92
CA LEU A 199 -2.53 -5.47 2.18
C LEU A 199 -2.16 -6.54 1.14
N PRO A 200 -1.01 -6.42 0.47
CA PRO A 200 -0.62 -7.38 -0.54
C PRO A 200 -0.23 -8.72 0.08
N LEU A 201 -0.64 -9.81 -0.58
CA LEU A 201 -0.23 -11.16 -0.27
C LEU A 201 0.34 -11.80 -1.53
N ARG A 202 1.49 -12.46 -1.38
CA ARG A 202 2.04 -13.28 -2.45
C ARG A 202 1.16 -14.52 -2.63
N ALA A 203 0.64 -14.69 -3.82
CA ALA A 203 -0.09 -15.89 -4.19
C ALA A 203 0.88 -17.06 -4.40
N PRO A 204 0.39 -18.31 -4.35
CA PRO A 204 1.18 -19.45 -4.82
C PRO A 204 1.69 -19.23 -6.25
N GLU A 205 2.82 -19.84 -6.60
CA GLU A 205 3.40 -19.73 -7.93
C GLU A 205 2.38 -20.09 -9.02
N GLY A 206 2.37 -19.30 -10.10
CA GLY A 206 1.42 -19.44 -11.21
C GLY A 206 -0.01 -18.97 -10.92
N GLN A 207 -0.30 -18.47 -9.70
CA GLN A 207 -1.60 -17.89 -9.37
C GLN A 207 -1.58 -16.36 -9.42
N PRO A 208 -2.72 -15.72 -9.73
CA PRO A 208 -2.84 -14.26 -9.72
C PRO A 208 -2.54 -13.67 -8.33
N PRO A 209 -1.97 -12.45 -8.25
CA PRO A 209 -1.73 -11.76 -6.99
C PRO A 209 -2.99 -11.64 -6.13
N ARG A 210 -2.78 -11.54 -4.82
CA ARG A 210 -3.87 -11.47 -3.84
C ARG A 210 -3.74 -10.22 -2.97
N ILE A 211 -4.89 -9.67 -2.60
CA ILE A 211 -4.99 -8.61 -1.58
C ILE A 211 -5.83 -9.11 -0.43
N LEU A 212 -5.35 -8.93 0.79
CA LEU A 212 -6.16 -9.01 2.00
C LEU A 212 -6.81 -7.65 2.23
N GLY A 213 -8.14 -7.59 2.20
CA GLY A 213 -8.92 -6.42 2.57
C GLY A 213 -9.43 -6.51 4.00
N MET A 214 -9.58 -5.36 4.64
CA MET A 214 -10.27 -5.20 5.90
C MET A 214 -11.16 -3.97 5.84
N HIS A 215 -12.46 -4.17 6.10
CA HIS A 215 -13.48 -3.15 5.94
C HIS A 215 -14.18 -2.89 7.26
N LYS A 216 -14.24 -1.62 7.66
CA LYS A 216 -15.02 -1.20 8.81
C LYS A 216 -15.98 -0.10 8.37
N SER A 217 -17.27 -0.41 8.36
CA SER A 217 -18.29 0.63 8.24
C SER A 217 -18.31 1.47 9.51
N GLU A 218 -18.32 2.78 9.32
CA GLU A 218 -18.62 3.75 10.36
C GLU A 218 -20.14 3.88 10.52
N GLU A 219 -20.56 4.82 11.36
CA GLU A 219 -21.97 5.11 11.60
C GLU A 219 -22.67 5.56 10.30
N THR A 220 -23.94 5.19 10.17
CA THR A 220 -24.78 5.54 9.03
C THR A 220 -24.82 7.06 8.85
N SER A 221 -24.41 7.55 7.69
CA SER A 221 -24.44 8.99 7.39
C SER A 221 -25.74 9.45 6.73
N GLY A 222 -26.55 8.53 6.21
CA GLY A 222 -27.86 8.86 5.66
C GLY A 222 -28.51 7.73 4.86
N TYR A 223 -29.56 8.11 4.12
CA TYR A 223 -30.29 7.24 3.21
C TYR A 223 -30.62 8.01 1.92
N ASP A 224 -30.48 7.35 0.78
CA ASP A 224 -30.80 7.86 -0.55
C ASP A 224 -31.76 6.88 -1.23
N ALA A 225 -32.92 7.40 -1.65
CA ALA A 225 -33.94 6.62 -2.34
C ALA A 225 -33.63 6.39 -3.84
N GLY A 226 -32.41 6.73 -4.28
CA GLY A 226 -31.92 6.58 -5.64
C GLY A 226 -31.78 5.13 -6.14
N ASP A 227 -30.86 4.92 -7.08
CA ASP A 227 -30.71 3.65 -7.78
C ASP A 227 -30.50 2.47 -6.80
N ARG A 228 -31.20 1.36 -7.03
CA ARG A 228 -31.21 0.18 -6.14
C ARG A 228 -29.97 -0.70 -6.35
N LYS A 229 -28.81 -0.08 -6.48
CA LYS A 229 -27.53 -0.76 -6.71
C LYS A 229 -26.54 -0.41 -5.63
N THR A 230 -25.82 -1.41 -5.16
CA THR A 230 -24.68 -1.18 -4.28
C THR A 230 -23.51 -0.61 -5.09
N VAL A 231 -22.94 0.48 -4.60
CA VAL A 231 -21.79 1.17 -5.18
C VAL A 231 -20.74 1.37 -4.08
N PHE A 232 -19.59 0.72 -4.23
CA PHE A 232 -18.41 0.91 -3.39
C PHE A 232 -17.57 2.09 -3.93
N GLY A 233 -16.99 2.88 -3.03
CA GLY A 233 -16.14 3.99 -3.46
C GLY A 233 -16.89 5.05 -4.26
N ALA A 234 -18.17 5.30 -3.95
CA ALA A 234 -18.96 6.35 -4.58
C ALA A 234 -18.32 7.73 -4.43
N HIS A 235 -17.55 7.92 -3.36
CA HIS A 235 -16.69 9.08 -3.14
C HIS A 235 -15.53 8.70 -2.22
N PHE A 236 -14.33 9.22 -2.48
CA PHE A 236 -13.15 9.04 -1.63
C PHE A 236 -12.85 10.33 -0.87
N GLU A 237 -12.83 10.25 0.46
CA GLU A 237 -12.55 11.41 1.33
C GLU A 237 -11.07 11.52 1.65
N ARG A 238 -10.42 10.37 1.83
CA ARG A 238 -9.01 10.28 2.18
C ARG A 238 -8.43 8.97 1.66
N MET A 239 -7.25 9.05 1.07
CA MET A 239 -6.50 7.89 0.57
C MET A 239 -5.05 7.99 1.06
N VAL A 240 -4.52 6.86 1.49
CA VAL A 240 -3.16 6.72 2.02
C VAL A 240 -2.50 5.55 1.30
N TRP A 241 -1.44 5.85 0.57
CA TRP A 241 -0.55 4.84 -0.01
C TRP A 241 0.52 4.50 1.02
N ILE A 242 0.64 3.22 1.36
CA ILE A 242 1.51 2.74 2.43
C ILE A 242 2.67 1.95 1.82
N ASP A 243 3.89 2.45 1.96
CA ASP A 243 5.10 1.75 1.52
C ASP A 243 5.33 0.53 2.43
N VAL A 244 5.30 -0.67 1.83
CA VAL A 244 5.60 -1.91 2.53
C VAL A 244 7.02 -2.42 2.27
N GLY A 245 7.82 -1.64 1.54
CA GLY A 245 9.23 -1.87 1.22
C GLY A 245 9.57 -1.79 -0.27
N PHE A 246 8.68 -1.27 -1.11
CA PHE A 246 8.80 -1.21 -2.58
C PHE A 246 8.53 0.21 -3.14
N GLY A 247 8.26 1.18 -2.26
CA GLY A 247 7.76 2.50 -2.64
C GLY A 247 6.24 2.54 -2.73
N VAL A 248 5.73 3.73 -3.04
CA VAL A 248 4.33 4.01 -3.34
C VAL A 248 4.25 4.67 -4.71
N PRO A 249 3.08 4.66 -5.37
CA PRO A 249 2.88 5.42 -6.61
C PRO A 249 3.11 6.91 -6.36
N GLY A 250 3.70 7.59 -7.33
CA GLY A 250 4.01 9.02 -7.27
C GLY A 250 4.08 9.65 -8.65
#